data_AF-A0A3N5PZ41-F1
#
_entry.id   AF-A0A3N5PZ41-F1
#
_cell.length_a   1.000
_cell.length_b   1.000
_cell.length_c   1.000
_cell.angle_alpha   90.00
_cell.angle_beta   90.00
_cell.angle_gamma   90.00
#
_symmetry.space_group_name_H-M   'P 1'
#
loop_
_entity.id
_entity.type
_entity.pdbx_description
1 polymer ?
#
loop_
_entity_poly.entity_id
_entity_poly.type
_entity_poly.pdbx_seq_one_letter_code
_entity_poly.pdbx_strand_id
1 'polypeptide(L)'
;MPGQHVDGGMSFRLTAILEFYPGNAQPGEWQDHYIGFQMIHGSDTYYGWARVGWGLADQPAENGNNIVGRLYEWAYEDTPGLGIDVGVTPEPATLLLLAVGGLALRRRGSSM
;
A
#
# COMPACT_ATOMS: atom_id res chain seq x y z
N MET A 1 7.31 20.26 9.26
CA MET A 1 7.31 20.93 7.94
C MET A 1 6.16 20.32 7.14
N PRO A 2 5.24 21.12 6.58
CA PRO A 2 4.10 20.62 5.82
C PRO A 2 4.59 20.03 4.49
N GLY A 3 4.04 18.88 4.10
CA GLY A 3 4.42 18.12 2.92
C GLY A 3 4.31 18.98 1.66
N GLN A 4 5.43 19.14 0.97
CA GLN A 4 5.49 19.92 -0.25
C GLN A 4 4.86 19.09 -1.38
N HIS A 5 3.78 19.62 -1.96
CA HIS A 5 3.25 19.17 -3.24
C HIS A 5 4.33 19.43 -4.29
N VAL A 6 4.91 18.37 -4.86
CA VAL A 6 5.87 18.49 -5.96
C VAL A 6 5.06 18.47 -7.26
N ASP A 7 4.89 19.63 -7.90
CA ASP A 7 4.20 19.85 -9.19
C ASP A 7 4.91 19.21 -10.41
N GLY A 8 5.72 18.18 -10.18
CA GLY A 8 6.32 17.33 -11.21
C GLY A 8 5.78 15.92 -11.06
N GLY A 9 4.54 15.68 -11.52
CA GLY A 9 3.88 14.38 -11.39
C GLY A 9 4.70 13.27 -12.05
N MET A 10 5.35 12.43 -11.25
CA MET A 10 5.93 11.18 -11.72
C MET A 10 4.79 10.31 -12.29
N SER A 11 4.68 10.27 -13.61
CA SER A 11 3.70 9.42 -14.29
C SER A 11 4.36 8.09 -14.61
N PHE A 12 4.02 7.04 -13.86
CA PHE A 12 4.38 5.68 -14.22
C PHE A 12 3.15 4.96 -14.78
N ARG A 13 3.33 4.25 -15.90
CA ARG A 13 2.30 3.40 -16.49
C ARG A 13 2.59 1.96 -16.12
N LEU A 14 1.90 1.46 -15.09
CA LEU A 14 1.93 0.03 -14.78
C LEU A 14 0.99 -0.70 -15.76
N THR A 15 1.54 -1.57 -16.59
CA THR A 15 0.75 -2.53 -17.39
C THR A 15 0.93 -3.91 -16.77
N ALA A 16 0.06 -4.27 -15.83
CA ALA A 16 -0.03 -5.64 -15.32
C ALA A 16 -1.29 -6.28 -15.91
N ILE A 17 -1.15 -7.47 -16.51
CA ILE A 17 -2.29 -8.32 -16.83
C ILE A 17 -2.50 -9.19 -15.58
N LEU A 18 -3.53 -8.87 -14.83
CA LEU A 18 -4.02 -9.71 -13.74
C LEU A 18 -5.16 -10.55 -14.31
N GLU A 19 -4.93 -11.85 -14.48
CA GLU A 19 -5.97 -12.76 -14.95
C GLU A 19 -6.77 -13.25 -13.74
N PHE A 20 -8.02 -12.79 -13.65
CA PHE A 20 -8.91 -13.12 -12.55
C PHE A 20 -9.82 -14.26 -12.96
N TYR A 21 -9.82 -15.34 -12.17
CA TYR A 21 -10.82 -16.38 -12.30
C TYR A 21 -11.83 -16.21 -11.16
N PRO A 22 -12.97 -15.54 -11.39
CA PRO A 22 -13.95 -15.30 -10.32
C PRO A 22 -14.58 -16.59 -9.80
N GLY A 23 -14.40 -17.74 -10.47
CA GLY A 23 -14.87 -19.05 -10.02
C GLY A 23 -16.30 -18.99 -9.49
N ASN A 24 -16.47 -19.40 -8.24
CA ASN A 24 -17.70 -19.42 -7.45
C ASN A 24 -17.78 -18.29 -6.41
N ALA A 25 -16.99 -17.22 -6.57
CA ALA A 25 -16.99 -16.06 -5.68
C ALA A 25 -18.40 -15.46 -5.55
N GLN A 26 -18.82 -15.22 -4.30
CA GLN A 26 -20.12 -14.61 -4.01
C GLN A 26 -20.01 -13.07 -3.93
N PRO A 27 -21.10 -12.32 -4.18
CA PRO A 27 -21.15 -10.90 -3.86
C PRO A 27 -20.74 -10.64 -2.41
N GLY A 28 -19.82 -9.70 -2.20
CA GLY A 28 -19.27 -9.37 -0.88
C GLY A 28 -18.08 -10.22 -0.44
N GLU A 29 -17.73 -11.29 -1.17
CA GLU A 29 -16.46 -12.00 -0.97
C GLU A 29 -15.32 -11.27 -1.70
N TRP A 30 -14.31 -10.88 -0.92
CA TRP A 30 -13.10 -10.23 -1.42
C TRP A 30 -11.93 -11.19 -1.36
N GLN A 31 -11.24 -11.34 -2.49
CA GLN A 31 -9.99 -12.08 -2.55
C GLN A 31 -8.84 -11.07 -2.49
N ASP A 32 -7.96 -11.23 -1.51
CA ASP A 32 -6.82 -10.35 -1.29
C ASP A 32 -5.55 -10.92 -1.92
N HIS A 33 -4.81 -10.04 -2.58
CA HIS A 33 -3.60 -10.38 -3.29
C HIS A 33 -2.57 -9.26 -3.15
N TYR A 34 -1.31 -9.62 -3.35
CA TYR A 34 -0.19 -8.69 -3.36
C TYR A 34 0.40 -8.61 -4.76
N ILE A 35 0.67 -7.39 -5.21
CA ILE A 35 1.39 -7.11 -6.45
C ILE A 35 2.69 -6.39 -6.13
N GLY A 36 3.79 -6.83 -6.75
CA GLY A 36 5.05 -6.11 -6.76
C GLY A 36 5.14 -5.23 -8.00
N PHE A 37 5.75 -4.05 -7.88
CA PHE A 37 5.98 -3.15 -9.00
C PHE A 37 7.37 -2.53 -8.96
N GLN A 38 7.86 -2.15 -10.14
CA GLN A 38 9.10 -1.41 -10.34
C GLN A 38 8.76 -0.04 -10.92
N MET A 39 9.34 1.01 -10.35
CA MET A 39 9.26 2.37 -10.86
C MET A 39 10.64 2.80 -11.34
N ILE A 40 10.70 3.45 -12.51
CA ILE A 40 11.94 3.98 -13.08
C ILE A 40 11.83 5.50 -13.06
N HIS A 41 12.81 6.17 -12.44
CA HIS A 41 12.90 7.63 -12.42
C HIS A 41 14.34 8.04 -12.76
N GLY A 42 14.54 8.60 -13.96
CA GLY A 42 15.87 8.86 -14.48
C GLY A 42 16.64 7.55 -14.71
N SER A 43 17.83 7.43 -14.13
CA SER A 43 18.64 6.20 -14.09
C SER A 43 18.27 5.27 -12.93
N ASP A 44 17.43 5.74 -12.02
CA ASP A 44 17.18 5.07 -10.74
C ASP A 44 15.97 4.15 -10.85
N THR A 45 16.08 3.01 -10.17
CA THR A 45 15.02 2.01 -10.07
C THR A 45 14.56 1.92 -8.63
N TYR A 46 13.26 2.03 -8.41
CA TYR A 46 12.60 1.89 -7.12
C TYR A 46 11.66 0.70 -7.16
N TYR A 47 11.56 -0.03 -6.05
CA TYR A 47 10.69 -1.19 -5.94
C TYR A 47 9.58 -0.91 -4.93
N GLY A 48 8.40 -1.43 -5.20
CA GLY A 48 7.24 -1.27 -4.34
C GLY A 48 6.31 -2.46 -4.41
N TRP A 49 5.34 -2.48 -3.50
CA TRP A 49 4.29 -3.46 -3.46
C TRP A 49 2.96 -2.81 -3.12
N ALA A 50 1.86 -3.45 -3.52
CA ALA A 50 0.52 -3.06 -3.18
C ALA A 50 -0.33 -4.28 -2.82
N ARG A 51 -1.16 -4.16 -1.79
CA ARG A 51 -2.25 -5.11 -1.51
C ARG A 51 -3.49 -4.63 -2.21
N VAL A 52 -4.01 -5.50 -3.06
CA VAL A 52 -5.20 -5.29 -3.85
C VAL A 52 -6.18 -6.38 -3.51
N GLY A 53 -7.47 -6.07 -3.58
CA GLY A 53 -8.49 -7.10 -3.56
C GLY A 53 -9.49 -6.90 -4.65
N TRP A 54 -10.09 -7.99 -5.05
CA TRP A 54 -11.15 -8.02 -6.04
C TRP A 54 -12.30 -8.88 -5.55
N GLY A 55 -13.48 -8.47 -5.96
CA GLY A 55 -14.72 -9.15 -5.59
C GLY A 55 -15.81 -8.82 -6.59
N LEU A 56 -16.92 -9.51 -6.44
CA LEU A 56 -18.16 -9.11 -7.08
C LEU A 56 -18.78 -7.98 -6.26
N ALA A 57 -19.19 -6.92 -6.92
CA ALA A 57 -19.87 -5.82 -6.26
C ALA A 57 -21.13 -6.32 -5.55
N ASP A 58 -21.40 -5.79 -4.35
CA ASP A 58 -22.58 -6.15 -3.55
C ASP A 58 -23.91 -5.86 -4.28
N GLN A 59 -23.89 -4.91 -5.23
CA GLN A 59 -25.01 -4.67 -6.12
C GLN A 59 -24.69 -5.17 -7.53
N PRO A 60 -25.59 -5.98 -8.14
CA PRO A 60 -25.47 -6.33 -9.53
C PRO A 60 -25.55 -5.05 -10.37
N ALA A 61 -24.60 -4.84 -11.28
CA ALA A 61 -24.76 -3.78 -12.27
C ALA A 61 -25.92 -4.14 -13.20
N GLU A 62 -26.55 -3.14 -13.80
CA GLU A 62 -27.72 -3.30 -14.69
C GLU A 62 -27.50 -4.34 -15.82
N ASN A 63 -26.24 -4.68 -16.13
CA ASN A 63 -25.84 -5.60 -17.20
C ASN A 63 -25.03 -6.83 -16.72
N GLY A 64 -25.03 -7.18 -15.43
CA GLY A 64 -24.39 -8.40 -14.91
C GLY A 64 -23.36 -8.18 -13.80
N ASN A 65 -22.65 -9.27 -13.44
CA ASN A 65 -21.64 -9.31 -12.37
C ASN A 65 -20.54 -8.27 -12.60
N ASN A 66 -20.53 -7.20 -11.81
CA ASN A 66 -19.49 -6.19 -11.87
C ASN A 66 -18.31 -6.62 -10.99
N ILE A 67 -17.15 -6.88 -11.62
CA ILE A 67 -15.91 -7.12 -10.90
C ILE A 67 -15.37 -5.77 -10.44
N VAL A 68 -15.24 -5.59 -9.12
CA VAL A 68 -14.68 -4.39 -8.51
C VAL A 68 -13.33 -4.70 -7.90
N GLY A 69 -12.38 -3.78 -8.09
CA GLY A 69 -11.06 -3.84 -7.48
C GLY A 69 -10.90 -2.76 -6.41
N ARG A 70 -10.21 -3.08 -5.32
CA ARG A 70 -9.85 -2.17 -4.24
C ARG A 70 -8.34 -2.21 -4.01
N LEU A 71 -7.72 -1.06 -3.88
CA LEU A 71 -6.36 -0.92 -3.36
C LEU A 71 -6.46 -0.69 -1.84
N TYR A 72 -5.87 -1.58 -1.04
CA TYR A 72 -5.93 -1.48 0.41
C TYR A 72 -4.73 -0.71 0.98
N GLU A 73 -3.53 -1.12 0.58
CA GLU A 73 -2.28 -0.60 1.10
C GLU A 73 -1.19 -0.73 0.04
N TRP A 74 -0.16 0.09 0.17
CA TRP A 74 1.00 0.05 -0.70
C TRP A 74 2.20 0.65 0.02
N ALA A 75 3.40 0.22 -0.37
CA ALA A 75 4.65 0.79 0.08
C ALA A 75 5.68 0.74 -1.05
N TYR A 76 6.71 1.56 -0.94
CA TYR A 76 7.87 1.54 -1.84
C TYR A 76 9.14 1.86 -1.06
N GLU A 77 10.27 1.36 -1.55
CA GLU A 77 11.60 1.66 -1.04
C GLU A 77 12.09 2.95 -1.69
N ASP A 78 12.56 3.91 -0.88
CA ASP A 78 13.04 5.20 -1.35
C ASP A 78 14.55 5.22 -1.65
N THR A 79 15.24 4.11 -1.37
CA THR A 79 16.63 3.87 -1.78
C THR A 79 16.69 3.18 -3.15
N PRO A 80 17.27 3.82 -4.18
CA PRO A 80 17.43 3.22 -5.50
C PRO A 80 18.12 1.86 -5.47
N GLY A 81 17.57 0.89 -6.20
CA GLY A 81 18.14 -0.45 -6.38
C GLY A 81 18.00 -1.38 -5.17
N LEU A 82 17.44 -0.90 -4.05
CA LEU A 82 17.18 -1.72 -2.87
C LEU A 82 15.82 -2.42 -2.99
N GLY A 83 15.80 -3.73 -2.75
CA GLY A 83 14.56 -4.51 -2.74
C GLY A 83 13.69 -4.20 -1.52
N ILE A 84 12.39 -4.47 -1.63
CA ILE A 84 11.40 -4.28 -0.55
C ILE A 84 10.67 -5.60 -0.27
N ASP A 85 10.45 -5.90 1.01
CA ASP A 85 9.65 -7.05 1.45
C ASP A 85 8.15 -6.72 1.38
N VAL A 86 7.37 -7.69 0.88
CA VAL A 86 5.90 -7.57 0.75
C VAL A 86 5.24 -7.65 2.12
N GLY A 87 4.26 -6.78 2.38
CA GLY A 87 3.52 -6.76 3.65
C GLY A 87 4.31 -6.13 4.80
N VAL A 88 5.55 -5.71 4.55
CA VAL A 88 6.34 -4.90 5.49
C VAL A 88 6.14 -3.44 5.07
N THR A 89 5.28 -2.74 5.79
CA THR A 89 5.29 -1.27 5.74
C THR A 89 6.54 -0.83 6.50
N PRO A 90 7.49 -0.09 5.88
CA PRO A 90 8.57 0.51 6.65
C PRO A 90 7.92 1.34 7.76
N GLU A 91 8.29 1.12 9.02
CA GLU A 91 7.74 1.88 10.16
C GLU A 91 8.69 3.03 10.55
N PRO A 92 8.69 4.19 9.87
CA PRO A 92 9.41 5.35 10.39
C PRO A 92 8.73 5.94 11.63
N ALA A 93 7.44 5.63 11.87
CA ALA A 93 6.64 6.26 12.91
C ALA A 93 6.52 5.46 14.22
N THR A 94 6.52 4.13 14.18
CA THR A 94 6.30 3.30 15.38
C THR A 94 7.47 3.40 16.35
N LEU A 95 8.70 3.46 15.85
CA LEU A 95 9.89 3.72 16.66
C LEU A 95 9.90 5.15 17.24
N LEU A 96 9.42 6.13 16.47
CA LEU A 96 9.31 7.51 16.95
C LEU A 96 8.24 7.63 18.05
N LEU A 97 7.08 7.01 17.85
CA LEU A 97 6.01 6.92 18.84
C LEU A 97 6.45 6.16 20.09
N LEU A 98 7.21 5.08 19.95
CA LEU A 98 7.79 4.34 21.06
C LEU A 98 8.79 5.19 21.84
N ALA A 99 9.68 5.92 21.15
CA ALA A 99 10.65 6.81 21.78
C ALA A 99 9.97 7.98 22.52
N VAL A 100 8.98 8.62 21.89
CA VAL A 100 8.22 9.73 22.49
C VAL A 100 7.36 9.23 23.66
N GLY A 101 6.68 8.09 23.51
CA GLY A 101 5.90 7.46 24.58
C GLY A 101 6.75 7.03 25.77
N GLY A 102 7.92 6.42 25.52
CA GLY A 102 8.88 6.04 26.56
C GLY A 102 9.43 7.24 27.34
N LEU A 103 9.72 8.36 26.66
CA LEU A 103 10.14 9.60 27.30
C LEU A 103 9.03 10.25 28.13
N ALA A 104 7.78 10.21 27.66
CA ALA A 104 6.63 10.74 28.40
C ALA A 104 6.36 9.95 29.69
N LEU A 105 6.47 8.61 29.64
CA LEU A 105 6.31 7.75 30.82
C LEU A 105 7.45 7.91 31.83
N ARG A 106 8.70 8.06 31.36
CA ARG A 106 9.86 8.30 32.23
C ARG A 106 9.76 9.60 33.02
N ARG A 107 9.13 10.63 32.47
CA ARG A 107 8.91 11.92 33.16
C ARG A 107 7.82 11.86 34.23
N ARG A 108 6.89 10.92 34.11
CA ARG A 108 5.73 10.79 35.01
C ARG A 108 6.02 9.94 36.26
N GLY A 109 7.09 9.13 36.24
CA GLY A 109 7.56 8.38 37.41
C GLY A 109 8.41 9.18 38.40
N SER A 110 8.61 10.49 38.18
CA SER A 110 9.54 11.32 38.95
C SER A 110 8.88 12.29 39.94
N SER A 111 7.55 12.28 40.10
CA SER A 111 6.88 13.01 41.19
C SER A 111 6.34 12.03 42.23
N MET A 112 6.93 12.12 43.42
CA MET A 112 6.52 11.48 44.68
C MET A 112 5.07 11.81 45.05
#